data_AF-A0A256VIC1-F1
#
_entry.id   AF-A0A256VIC1-F1
#
_cell.length_a   1.000
_cell.length_b   1.000
_cell.length_c   1.000
_cell.angle_alpha   90.00
_cell.angle_beta   90.00
_cell.angle_gamma   90.00
#
_symmetry.space_group_name_H-M   'P 1'
#
loop_
_entity.id
_entity.type
_entity.pdbx_description
1 polymer ?
#
loop_
_entity_poly.entity_id
_entity_poly.type
_entity_poly.pdbx_seq_one_letter_code
_entity_poly.pdbx_strand_id
1 'polypeptide(L)'
;MKPKITPEMKLGTKEFENTMFMLNIAPREENINRFALQGNLIPERLDEVAWFLPVYLSTDFNLFFVFAPNINNRWAISCSQVHIENNNQITAMSETVSTGLGLNAVNELSPSSAIELIAYLKTLEVNGLGYFDEEIGKEENVRLQ
;
A
#
# COMPACT_ATOMS: atom_id res chain seq x y z
N MET A 1 -7.41 3.15 30.93
CA MET A 1 -7.64 2.96 29.48
C MET A 1 -6.41 2.27 28.91
N LYS A 2 -6.57 1.14 28.21
CA LYS A 2 -5.46 0.59 27.42
C LYS A 2 -5.24 1.51 26.21
N PRO A 3 -4.00 1.89 25.87
CA PRO A 3 -3.76 2.71 24.68
C PRO A 3 -4.27 1.97 23.44
N LYS A 4 -4.98 2.67 22.57
CA LYS A 4 -5.38 2.15 21.26
C LYS A 4 -4.10 2.07 20.43
N ILE A 5 -3.65 0.87 20.09
CA ILE A 5 -2.49 0.69 19.23
C ILE A 5 -2.87 1.19 17.84
N THR A 6 -2.00 2.01 17.24
CA THR A 6 -2.21 2.61 15.92
C THR A 6 -1.19 2.06 14.91
N PRO A 7 -1.45 2.09 13.60
CA PRO A 7 -0.48 1.69 12.59
C PRO A 7 0.89 2.37 12.73
N GLU A 8 0.93 3.66 13.10
CA GLU A 8 2.18 4.40 13.34
C GLU A 8 2.99 3.81 14.49
N MET A 9 2.32 3.32 15.54
CA MET A 9 2.98 2.70 16.68
C MET A 9 3.58 1.33 16.34
N LYS A 10 3.12 0.70 15.25
CA LYS A 10 3.60 -0.61 14.80
C LYS A 10 4.58 -0.51 13.63
N LEU A 11 4.71 0.65 13.00
CA LEU A 11 5.63 0.86 11.88
C LEU A 11 7.07 0.44 12.25
N GLY A 12 7.71 -0.33 11.37
CA GLY A 12 9.03 -0.93 11.58
C GLY A 12 9.02 -2.22 12.39
N THR A 13 7.88 -2.70 12.86
CA THR A 13 7.79 -3.97 13.62
C THR A 13 7.42 -5.14 12.72
N LYS A 14 7.88 -6.34 13.11
CA LYS A 14 7.52 -7.60 12.44
C LYS A 14 6.01 -7.90 12.46
N GLU A 15 5.32 -7.46 13.51
CA GLU A 15 3.86 -7.62 13.60
C GLU A 15 3.15 -6.85 12.49
N PHE A 16 3.67 -5.66 12.16
CA PHE A 16 3.09 -4.82 11.12
C PHE A 16 3.28 -5.37 9.71
N GLU A 17 4.31 -6.19 9.46
CA GLU A 17 4.62 -6.73 8.13
C GLU A 17 3.42 -7.43 7.49
N ASN A 18 2.57 -8.11 8.25
CA ASN A 18 1.41 -8.84 7.71
C ASN A 18 0.17 -7.96 7.51
N THR A 19 0.25 -6.67 7.81
CA THR A 19 -0.88 -5.75 7.70
C THR A 19 -1.20 -5.47 6.24
N MET A 20 -2.47 -5.66 5.87
CA MET A 20 -3.03 -5.24 4.60
C MET A 20 -3.89 -4.00 4.79
N PHE A 21 -3.89 -3.10 3.81
CA PHE A 21 -4.89 -2.05 3.71
C PHE A 21 -5.96 -2.48 2.71
N MET A 22 -7.14 -2.82 3.23
CA MET A 22 -8.28 -3.30 2.46
C MET A 22 -9.13 -2.13 1.99
N LEU A 23 -9.74 -2.24 0.81
CA LEU A 23 -10.60 -1.21 0.23
C LEU A 23 -12.08 -1.58 0.39
N ASN A 24 -12.88 -0.61 0.83
CA ASN A 24 -14.33 -0.74 0.92
C ASN A 24 -15.02 -0.49 -0.43
N ILE A 25 -14.34 0.21 -1.33
CA ILE A 25 -14.86 0.61 -2.63
C ILE A 25 -13.81 0.25 -3.69
N ALA A 26 -14.25 -0.43 -4.75
CA ALA A 26 -13.41 -0.72 -5.91
C ALA A 26 -13.01 0.60 -6.62
N PRO A 27 -11.70 0.85 -6.82
CA PRO A 27 -11.20 1.91 -7.68
C PRO A 27 -11.67 1.73 -9.12
N ARG A 28 -12.14 2.82 -9.72
CA ARG A 28 -12.62 2.92 -11.10
C ARG A 28 -12.34 4.32 -11.63
N GLU A 29 -12.36 4.51 -12.94
CA GLU A 29 -12.15 5.82 -13.57
C GLU A 29 -13.02 6.92 -12.96
N GLU A 30 -14.30 6.63 -12.68
CA GLU A 30 -15.23 7.62 -12.12
C GLU A 30 -14.90 8.06 -10.69
N ASN A 31 -14.11 7.28 -9.95
CA ASN A 31 -13.86 7.52 -8.53
C ASN A 31 -12.36 7.57 -8.16
N ILE A 32 -11.45 7.37 -9.12
CA ILE A 32 -10.02 7.21 -8.86
C ILE A 32 -9.39 8.42 -8.18
N ASN A 33 -9.91 9.62 -8.44
CA ASN A 33 -9.49 10.87 -7.81
C ASN A 33 -9.67 10.86 -6.28
N ARG A 34 -10.55 10.02 -5.74
CA ARG A 34 -10.75 9.86 -4.28
C ARG A 34 -9.57 9.16 -3.60
N PHE A 35 -8.73 8.48 -4.37
CA PHE A 35 -7.54 7.78 -3.92
C PHE A 35 -6.26 8.59 -4.20
N ALA A 36 -6.36 9.90 -4.40
CA ALA A 36 -5.21 10.74 -4.67
C ALA A 36 -4.32 10.91 -3.42
N LEU A 37 -3.02 10.68 -3.56
CA LEU A 37 -2.02 11.06 -2.57
C LEU A 37 -1.72 12.56 -2.68
N GLN A 38 -1.59 13.24 -1.54
CA GLN A 38 -1.35 14.69 -1.44
C GLN A 38 -2.40 15.55 -2.20
N GLY A 39 -3.55 14.97 -2.55
CA GLY A 39 -4.64 15.65 -3.24
C GLY A 39 -4.45 15.85 -4.75
N ASN A 40 -3.30 15.49 -5.31
CA ASN A 40 -2.99 15.72 -6.74
C ASN A 40 -2.32 14.54 -7.44
N LEU A 41 -1.72 13.59 -6.71
CA LEU A 41 -1.12 12.40 -7.29
C LEU A 41 -2.17 11.28 -7.35
N ILE A 42 -2.82 11.13 -8.49
CA ILE A 42 -3.92 10.21 -8.71
C ILE A 42 -3.36 8.86 -9.18
N PRO A 43 -3.88 7.71 -8.69
CA PRO A 43 -3.45 6.41 -9.20
C PRO A 43 -3.72 6.29 -10.70
N GLU A 44 -2.75 5.73 -11.42
CA GLU A 44 -2.83 5.48 -12.85
C GLU A 44 -3.19 4.02 -13.12
N ARG A 45 -3.74 3.77 -14.30
CA ARG A 45 -4.16 2.41 -14.68
C ARG A 45 -2.93 1.55 -14.95
N LEU A 46 -2.82 0.42 -14.27
CA LEU A 46 -1.78 -0.59 -14.50
C LEU A 46 -2.19 -1.53 -15.65
N ASP A 47 -3.42 -2.04 -15.58
CA ASP A 47 -4.02 -2.91 -16.58
C ASP A 47 -5.56 -2.76 -16.59
N GLU A 48 -6.29 -3.74 -17.13
CA GLU A 48 -7.76 -3.71 -17.19
C GLU A 48 -8.43 -3.61 -15.81
N VAL A 49 -7.78 -4.16 -14.78
CA VAL A 49 -8.32 -4.32 -13.42
C VAL A 49 -7.55 -3.48 -12.40
N ALA A 50 -6.23 -3.41 -12.48
CA ALA A 50 -5.38 -2.84 -11.45
C ALA A 50 -4.99 -1.37 -11.71
N TRP A 51 -4.68 -0.68 -10.63
CA TRP A 51 -4.15 0.68 -10.62
C TRP A 51 -2.83 0.72 -9.86
N PHE A 52 -1.97 1.69 -10.16
CA PHE A 52 -0.74 1.91 -9.43
C PHE A 52 -0.54 3.38 -9.06
N LEU A 53 0.21 3.61 -7.99
CA LEU A 53 0.57 4.95 -7.53
C LEU A 53 2.02 4.92 -7.04
N PRO A 54 2.95 5.72 -7.60
CA PRO A 54 4.28 5.84 -7.05
C PRO A 54 4.20 6.49 -5.66
N VAL A 55 4.75 5.82 -4.65
CA VAL A 55 4.67 6.29 -3.25
C VAL A 55 6.02 6.56 -2.61
N TYR A 56 7.08 5.99 -3.17
CA TYR A 56 8.45 6.32 -2.79
C TYR A 56 9.36 6.14 -3.99
N LEU A 57 10.15 7.16 -4.32
CA LEU A 57 11.11 7.12 -5.43
C LEU A 57 12.49 7.50 -4.91
N SER A 58 13.49 6.70 -5.23
CA SER A 58 14.90 7.00 -4.94
C SER A 58 15.79 6.31 -5.97
N THR A 59 17.10 6.55 -5.91
CA THR A 59 18.06 5.97 -6.85
C THR A 59 18.01 4.45 -6.87
N ASP A 60 17.95 3.80 -5.70
CA ASP A 60 18.13 2.34 -5.58
C ASP A 60 16.84 1.60 -5.18
N PHE A 61 15.81 2.34 -4.75
CA PHE A 61 14.56 1.76 -4.27
C PHE A 61 13.37 2.62 -4.67
N ASN A 62 12.47 2.03 -5.45
CA ASN A 62 11.20 2.64 -5.80
C ASN A 62 10.07 1.71 -5.37
N LEU A 63 9.07 2.26 -4.69
CA LEU A 63 7.92 1.52 -4.19
C LEU A 63 6.64 2.13 -4.75
N PHE A 64 5.80 1.28 -5.30
CA PHE A 64 4.50 1.65 -5.82
C PHE A 64 3.43 0.96 -4.98
N PHE A 65 2.37 1.69 -4.69
CA PHE A 65 1.11 1.09 -4.28
C PHE A 65 0.40 0.52 -5.49
N VAL A 66 -0.14 -0.69 -5.33
CA VAL A 66 -0.93 -1.40 -6.33
C VAL A 66 -2.32 -1.63 -5.75
N PHE A 67 -3.33 -1.14 -6.43
CA PHE A 67 -4.73 -1.28 -6.06
C PHE A 67 -5.32 -2.39 -6.93
N ALA A 68 -5.63 -3.54 -6.33
CA ALA A 68 -6.11 -4.71 -7.07
C ALA A 68 -6.99 -5.61 -6.20
N PRO A 69 -7.86 -6.46 -6.79
CA PRO A 69 -8.66 -7.45 -6.09
C PRO A 69 -7.88 -8.75 -5.78
N ASN A 70 -6.63 -8.65 -5.32
CA ASN A 70 -5.71 -9.78 -5.19
C ASN A 70 -5.81 -10.53 -3.85
N ILE A 71 -6.62 -10.08 -2.89
CA ILE A 71 -6.76 -10.73 -1.58
C ILE A 71 -8.15 -11.38 -1.46
N ASN A 72 -8.26 -12.68 -1.70
CA ASN A 72 -9.54 -13.39 -1.67
C ASN A 72 -10.65 -12.71 -2.52
N ASN A 73 -10.30 -12.22 -3.71
CA ASN A 73 -11.16 -11.41 -4.59
C ASN A 73 -11.66 -10.09 -3.99
N ARG A 74 -11.07 -9.63 -2.88
CA ARG A 74 -11.31 -8.32 -2.28
C ARG A 74 -10.22 -7.35 -2.69
N TRP A 75 -10.62 -6.09 -2.85
CA TRP A 75 -9.72 -5.01 -3.19
C TRP A 75 -8.83 -4.63 -2.02
N ALA A 76 -7.55 -4.46 -2.30
CA ALA A 76 -6.55 -4.02 -1.33
C ALA A 76 -5.55 -3.07 -1.98
N ILE A 77 -4.78 -2.37 -1.15
CA ILE A 77 -3.56 -1.67 -1.54
C ILE A 77 -2.37 -2.53 -1.11
N SER A 78 -1.70 -3.15 -2.07
CA SER A 78 -0.44 -3.87 -1.86
C SER A 78 0.75 -3.03 -2.32
N CYS A 79 1.98 -3.45 -2.01
CA CYS A 79 3.20 -2.76 -2.41
C CYS A 79 3.96 -3.58 -3.45
N SER A 80 4.52 -2.94 -4.48
CA SER A 80 5.43 -3.58 -5.44
C SER A 80 6.67 -2.72 -5.61
N GLN A 81 7.84 -3.36 -5.56
CA GLN A 81 9.10 -2.69 -5.86
C GLN A 81 9.24 -2.54 -7.37
N VAL A 82 9.67 -1.36 -7.81
CA VAL A 82 9.76 -1.02 -9.23
C VAL A 82 11.20 -0.70 -9.60
N HIS A 83 11.68 -1.27 -10.71
CA HIS A 83 12.93 -0.88 -11.31
C HIS A 83 12.67 0.19 -12.39
N ILE A 84 13.33 1.33 -12.25
CA ILE A 84 13.20 2.46 -13.17
C ILE A 84 14.57 2.73 -13.80
N GLU A 85 14.64 2.64 -15.11
CA GLU A 85 15.81 3.02 -15.91
C GLU A 85 15.58 4.38 -16.59
N ASN A 86 16.68 5.07 -16.94
CA ASN A 86 16.65 6.35 -17.66
C ASN A 86 15.75 7.42 -17.01
N ASN A 87 15.57 7.35 -15.68
CA ASN A 87 14.75 8.22 -14.83
C ASN A 87 13.23 8.17 -15.08
N ASN A 88 12.73 7.43 -16.08
CA ASN A 88 11.29 7.39 -16.36
C ASN A 88 10.77 6.09 -16.98
N GLN A 89 11.61 5.07 -17.19
CA GLN A 89 11.20 3.82 -17.81
C GLN A 89 11.08 2.73 -16.74
N ILE A 90 9.84 2.32 -16.44
CA ILE A 90 9.61 1.13 -15.62
C ILE A 90 10.01 -0.09 -16.45
N THR A 91 11.07 -0.79 -16.03
CA THR A 91 11.57 -1.98 -16.73
C THR A 91 11.20 -3.29 -16.03
N ALA A 92 10.90 -3.23 -14.73
CA ALA A 92 10.40 -4.37 -13.97
C ALA A 92 9.55 -3.94 -12.76
N MET A 93 8.61 -4.81 -12.37
CA MET A 93 7.86 -4.72 -11.13
C MET A 93 7.96 -6.07 -10.41
N SER A 94 8.19 -6.06 -9.10
CA SER A 94 8.19 -7.27 -8.29
C SER A 94 6.76 -7.81 -8.11
N GLU A 95 6.65 -9.04 -7.62
CA GLU A 95 5.39 -9.51 -7.01
C GLU A 95 4.96 -8.55 -5.90
N THR A 96 3.65 -8.45 -5.70
CA THR A 96 3.07 -7.60 -4.68
C THR A 96 3.27 -8.21 -3.30
N VAL A 97 3.70 -7.39 -2.35
CA VAL A 97 3.76 -7.70 -0.93
C VAL A 97 2.70 -6.93 -0.17
N SER A 98 2.52 -7.28 1.10
CA SER A 98 1.60 -6.58 1.99
C SER A 98 1.93 -5.09 2.15
N THR A 99 0.91 -4.32 2.51
CA THR A 99 1.05 -2.88 2.76
C THR A 99 2.08 -2.63 3.86
N GLY A 100 1.97 -3.36 4.96
CA GLY A 100 2.85 -3.20 6.11
C GLY A 100 4.31 -3.53 5.83
N LEU A 101 4.59 -4.58 5.05
CA LEU A 101 5.96 -4.93 4.68
C LEU A 101 6.59 -3.83 3.80
N GLY A 102 5.86 -3.32 2.80
CA GLY A 102 6.35 -2.23 1.97
C GLY A 102 6.58 -0.93 2.76
N LEU A 103 5.69 -0.61 3.70
CA LEU A 103 5.85 0.56 4.57
C LEU A 103 7.02 0.42 5.55
N ASN A 104 7.29 -0.80 6.05
CA ASN A 104 8.49 -1.07 6.84
C ASN A 104 9.77 -0.83 6.02
N ALA A 105 9.81 -1.30 4.77
CA ALA A 105 10.95 -1.06 3.88
C ALA A 105 11.18 0.44 3.63
N VAL A 106 10.12 1.21 3.41
CA VAL A 106 10.24 2.68 3.31
C VAL A 106 10.70 3.28 4.63
N ASN A 107 10.23 2.78 5.78
CA ASN A 107 10.64 3.30 7.09
C ASN A 107 12.13 3.09 7.39
N GLU A 108 12.71 1.98 6.94
CA GLU A 108 14.16 1.73 7.06
C GLU A 108 14.99 2.75 6.28
N LEU A 109 14.50 3.20 5.11
CA LEU A 109 15.18 4.16 4.25
C LEU A 109 14.87 5.63 4.60
N SER A 110 13.61 5.90 4.95
CA SER A 110 13.06 7.23 5.20
C SER A 110 11.85 7.14 6.15
N PRO A 111 12.06 7.25 7.47
CA PRO A 111 10.99 7.22 8.46
C PRO A 111 9.91 8.29 8.24
N SER A 112 10.30 9.50 7.81
CA SER A 112 9.36 10.59 7.52
C SER A 112 8.44 10.24 6.36
N SER A 113 8.97 9.67 5.28
CA SER A 113 8.17 9.25 4.13
C SER A 113 7.17 8.15 4.52
N ALA A 114 7.62 7.17 5.32
CA ALA A 114 6.72 6.12 5.79
C ALA A 114 5.57 6.66 6.67
N ILE A 115 5.83 7.65 7.53
CA ILE A 115 4.79 8.34 8.31
C ILE A 115 3.79 9.05 7.40
N GLU A 116 4.25 9.73 6.35
CA GLU A 116 3.36 10.39 5.38
C GLU A 116 2.46 9.37 4.65
N LEU A 117 3.00 8.21 4.28
CA LEU A 117 2.22 7.15 3.64
C LEU A 117 1.18 6.54 4.60
N ILE A 118 1.51 6.37 5.88
CA ILE A 118 0.52 5.98 6.89
C ILE A 118 -0.58 7.04 7.01
N ALA A 119 -0.21 8.32 7.05
CA ALA A 119 -1.18 9.42 7.13
C ALA A 119 -2.11 9.47 5.91
N TYR A 120 -1.59 9.17 4.72
CA TYR A 120 -2.39 8.99 3.51
C TYR A 120 -3.39 7.84 3.63
N LEU A 121 -2.94 6.65 4.02
CA LEU A 121 -3.83 5.49 4.21
C LEU A 121 -4.90 5.76 5.29
N LYS A 122 -4.55 6.47 6.37
CA LYS A 122 -5.53 6.93 7.36
C LYS A 122 -6.53 7.94 6.81
N THR A 123 -6.11 8.79 5.89
CA THR A 123 -7.04 9.70 5.21
C THR A 123 -8.05 8.91 4.38
N LEU A 124 -7.61 7.84 3.69
CA LEU A 124 -8.53 6.92 3.02
C LEU A 124 -9.48 6.24 4.02
N GLU A 125 -8.96 5.77 5.16
CA GLU A 125 -9.75 5.14 6.22
C GLU A 125 -10.83 6.09 6.77
N VAL A 126 -10.46 7.32 7.14
CA VAL A 126 -11.39 8.35 7.64
C VAL A 126 -12.46 8.71 6.60
N ASN A 127 -12.10 8.71 5.32
CA ASN A 127 -13.02 8.94 4.20
C ASN A 127 -13.87 7.70 3.83
N GLY A 128 -13.75 6.61 4.59
CA GLY A 128 -14.49 5.36 4.40
C GLY A 128 -14.07 4.55 3.17
N LEU A 129 -12.91 4.85 2.59
CA LEU A 129 -12.40 4.19 1.38
C LEU A 129 -11.70 2.86 1.66
N GLY A 130 -11.20 2.66 2.88
CA GLY A 130 -10.53 1.42 3.27
C GLY A 130 -10.31 1.30 4.77
N TYR A 131 -9.53 0.31 5.18
CA TYR A 131 -9.18 0.04 6.57
C TYR A 131 -7.94 -0.85 6.66
N PHE A 132 -7.23 -0.78 7.79
CA PHE A 132 -6.12 -1.70 8.07
C PHE A 132 -6.66 -3.05 8.62
N ASP A 133 -6.17 -4.16 8.07
CA ASP A 133 -6.50 -5.53 8.46
C ASP A 133 -5.21 -6.31 8.74
N GLU A 134 -5.04 -6.77 9.97
CA GLU A 134 -3.85 -7.49 10.44
C GLU A 134 -4.04 -9.01 10.48
N GLU A 135 -5.27 -9.49 10.27
CA GLU A 135 -5.62 -10.91 10.39
C GLU A 135 -5.69 -11.60 9.02
N ILE A 136 -6.02 -10.84 7.97
CA ILE A 136 -6.19 -11.36 6.62
C ILE A 136 -4.94 -12.06 6.04
N GLY A 137 -3.74 -11.56 6.37
CA GLY A 137 -2.47 -12.18 5.96
C GLY A 137 -2.08 -13.42 6.78
N LYS A 138 -2.69 -13.61 7.97
CA LYS A 138 -2.48 -14.79 8.80
C LYS A 138 -3.31 -15.98 8.31
N GLU A 139 -4.50 -15.74 7.78
CA GLU A 139 -5.36 -16.78 7.20
C GLU A 139 -4.74 -17.48 5.98
N GLU A 140 -3.94 -16.77 5.17
CA GLU A 140 -3.25 -17.38 4.02
C GLU A 140 -2.09 -18.29 4.43
N ASN A 141 -1.36 -17.95 5.49
CA ASN A 141 -0.27 -18.79 6.02
C ASN A 141 -0.78 -20.10 6.63
N VAL A 142 -2.02 -20.15 7.12
CA VAL A 142 -2.63 -21.37 7.67
C VAL A 142 -3.10 -22.32 6.57
N ARG A 143 -3.40 -21.82 5.36
CA ARG A 143 -3.83 -22.66 4.23
C ARG A 143 -2.68 -23.27 3.42
N LEU A 144 -1.45 -22.84 3.67
CA LEU A 144 -0.24 -23.29 2.99
C LEU A 144 0.67 -24.18 3.87
N GLN A 145 0.22 -24.54 5.08
CA GLN A 145 0.83 -25.54 5.97
C GLN A 145 -0.04 -26.80 6.02
#